data_AF-A0A9P1EAH8-F1
#
_entry.id   AF-A0A9P1EAH8-F1
#
_cell.length_a   1.000
_cell.length_b   1.000
_cell.length_c   1.000
_cell.angle_alpha   90.00
_cell.angle_beta   90.00
_cell.angle_gamma   90.00
#
_symmetry.space_group_name_H-M   'P 1'
#
loop_
_entity.id
_entity.type
_entity.pdbx_description
1 polymer ?
#
loop_
_entity_poly.entity_id
_entity_poly.type
_entity_poly.pdbx_seq_one_letter_code
_entity_poly.pdbx_strand_id
1 'polypeptide(L)'
;MKITKQYRCSHSAYCICTKGHLSEEVIFLVFEHMNWNPKTIADLSCACKWFDDLAKRVLWKEFCKKRAPKMMLDLQSCGSHSVDGNWRALGKLLIYCSGCTKGGLFNTIHIPGHFVHRTRFSRTSGKSFLLPQCRTDVLYVSDPCEHLDQGEEGDVGFFRGIFKSFGSSKVKKMLIKKDAQLHPREVCPYCKAKLWSMLQANMIPSSASCRLGAYEDAIEYYVCLNGHVLGICTLLPLSDTEEAEASGSE
;
A
#
# COMPACT_ATOMS: atom_id res chain seq x y z
N MET A 1 14.96 -41.33 11.55
CA MET A 1 15.39 -40.65 10.30
C MET A 1 14.27 -39.72 9.87
N LYS A 2 14.39 -38.39 10.06
CA LYS A 2 13.37 -37.44 9.57
C LYS A 2 13.52 -37.38 8.06
N ILE A 3 12.54 -37.90 7.32
CA ILE A 3 12.47 -37.78 5.86
C ILE A 3 12.19 -36.31 5.56
N THR A 4 13.24 -35.54 5.29
CA THR A 4 13.12 -34.19 4.75
C THR A 4 12.44 -34.32 3.39
N LYS A 5 11.20 -33.82 3.25
CA LYS A 5 10.50 -33.82 1.96
C LYS A 5 11.34 -33.06 0.94
N GLN A 6 12.00 -33.79 0.05
CA GLN A 6 12.65 -33.19 -1.11
C GLN A 6 11.56 -32.82 -2.12
N TYR A 7 11.31 -31.51 -2.25
CA TYR A 7 10.43 -30.99 -3.28
C TYR A 7 11.17 -31.07 -4.62
N ARG A 8 10.86 -32.10 -5.42
CA ARG A 8 11.31 -32.17 -6.80
C ARG A 8 10.58 -31.09 -7.60
N CYS A 9 11.35 -30.27 -8.30
CA CYS A 9 10.80 -29.36 -9.28
C CYS A 9 10.18 -30.16 -10.44
N SER A 10 9.02 -29.71 -10.92
CA SER A 10 8.26 -30.30 -12.04
C SER A 10 8.40 -29.51 -13.35
N HIS A 11 9.41 -28.64 -13.48
CA HIS A 11 9.52 -27.70 -14.62
C HIS A 11 10.01 -28.35 -15.91
N SER A 12 10.96 -29.29 -15.86
CA SER A 12 11.56 -29.93 -17.04
C SER A 12 12.55 -31.04 -16.66
N ALA A 13 12.77 -32.01 -17.55
CA ALA A 13 13.84 -33.00 -17.45
C ALA A 13 15.26 -32.37 -17.42
N TYR A 14 15.39 -31.11 -17.82
CA TYR A 14 16.65 -30.36 -17.87
C TYR A 14 16.82 -29.33 -16.75
N CYS A 15 15.94 -29.30 -15.74
CA CYS A 15 16.15 -28.34 -14.65
C CYS A 15 17.43 -28.68 -13.86
N ILE A 16 18.33 -27.70 -13.71
CA ILE A 16 19.53 -27.80 -12.85
C ILE A 16 19.17 -28.17 -11.41
N CYS A 17 17.92 -27.94 -11.01
CA CYS A 17 17.35 -28.36 -9.74
C CYS A 17 17.07 -29.87 -9.62
N THR A 18 17.67 -30.73 -10.47
CA THR A 18 17.65 -32.19 -10.36
C THR A 18 18.18 -32.72 -9.02
N LYS A 19 19.02 -31.94 -8.32
CA LYS A 19 19.49 -32.22 -6.94
C LYS A 19 18.55 -31.70 -5.82
N GLY A 20 17.39 -31.15 -6.19
CA GLY A 20 16.43 -30.50 -5.28
C GLY A 20 16.69 -29.00 -5.12
N HIS A 21 15.67 -28.26 -4.69
CA HIS A 21 15.84 -26.87 -4.23
C HIS A 21 16.62 -26.83 -2.90
N LEU A 22 17.25 -25.68 -2.61
CA LEU A 22 17.69 -25.38 -1.25
C LEU A 22 16.50 -25.50 -0.28
N SER A 23 16.77 -25.85 0.97
CA SER A 23 15.70 -25.93 1.97
C SER A 23 15.09 -24.55 2.25
N GLU A 24 13.84 -24.51 2.70
CA GLU A 24 13.16 -23.24 3.03
C GLU A 24 13.95 -22.46 4.09
N GLU A 25 14.63 -23.15 5.02
CA GLU A 25 15.46 -22.55 6.07
C GLU A 25 16.70 -21.85 5.50
N VAL A 26 17.40 -22.46 4.53
CA VAL A 26 18.55 -21.83 3.88
C VAL A 26 18.10 -20.59 3.12
N ILE A 27 16.99 -20.67 2.38
CA ILE A 27 16.44 -19.53 1.66
C ILE A 27 16.04 -18.42 2.63
N PHE A 28 15.41 -18.76 3.75
CA PHE A 28 15.07 -17.81 4.81
C PHE A 28 16.30 -17.06 5.31
N LEU A 29 17.38 -17.77 5.67
CA LEU A 29 18.63 -17.17 6.15
C LEU A 29 19.27 -16.25 5.11
N VAL A 30 19.20 -16.61 3.83
CA VAL A 30 19.65 -15.76 2.72
C VAL A 30 18.85 -14.45 2.68
N PHE A 31 17.52 -14.51 2.78
CA PHE A 31 16.69 -13.29 2.80
C PHE A 31 16.86 -12.46 4.07
N GLU A 32 17.08 -13.10 5.21
CA GLU A 32 17.43 -12.41 6.45
C GLU A 32 18.74 -11.64 6.31
N HIS A 33 19.77 -12.26 5.75
CA HIS A 33 21.06 -11.61 5.47
C HIS A 33 20.94 -10.45 4.47
N MET A 34 20.07 -10.60 3.45
CA MET A 34 19.77 -9.53 2.48
C MET A 34 18.82 -8.45 3.01
N ASN A 35 18.52 -8.46 4.32
CA ASN A 35 17.59 -7.53 4.97
C ASN A 35 16.22 -7.47 4.27
N TRP A 36 15.72 -8.63 3.85
CA TRP A 36 14.42 -8.81 3.20
C TRP A 36 14.23 -7.90 1.97
N ASN A 37 15.22 -7.83 1.07
CA ASN A 37 15.11 -7.03 -0.15
C ASN A 37 13.91 -7.48 -1.02
N PRO A 38 12.89 -6.62 -1.23
CA PRO A 38 11.68 -7.01 -1.94
C PRO A 38 11.88 -7.24 -3.44
N LYS A 39 12.91 -6.65 -4.06
CA LYS A 39 13.25 -6.92 -5.47
C LYS A 39 13.68 -8.38 -5.63
N THR A 40 14.57 -8.84 -4.76
CA THR A 40 15.03 -10.23 -4.75
C THR A 40 13.90 -11.22 -4.46
N ILE A 41 12.93 -10.86 -3.60
CA ILE A 41 11.73 -11.70 -3.39
C ILE A 41 10.93 -11.82 -4.68
N ALA A 42 10.73 -10.71 -5.40
CA ALA A 42 10.01 -10.71 -6.68
C ALA A 42 10.76 -11.52 -7.75
N ASP A 43 12.07 -11.34 -7.89
CA ASP A 43 12.90 -12.07 -8.86
C ASP A 43 12.87 -13.58 -8.60
N LEU A 44 13.00 -13.99 -7.33
CA LEU A 44 12.88 -15.40 -6.94
C LEU A 44 11.50 -15.97 -7.27
N SER A 45 10.44 -15.21 -6.99
CA SER A 45 9.05 -15.59 -7.28
C SER A 45 8.81 -15.83 -8.78
N CYS A 46 9.54 -15.13 -9.66
CA CYS A 46 9.43 -15.29 -11.11
C CYS A 46 10.20 -16.50 -11.65
N ALA A 47 11.13 -17.07 -10.89
CA ALA A 47 11.96 -18.17 -11.37
C ALA A 47 11.18 -19.48 -11.53
N CYS A 48 10.25 -19.79 -10.61
CA CYS A 48 9.58 -21.09 -10.61
C CYS A 48 8.34 -21.11 -9.69
N LYS A 49 7.37 -22.02 -9.95
CA LYS A 49 6.14 -22.16 -9.14
C LYS A 49 6.41 -22.43 -7.65
N TRP A 50 7.39 -23.28 -7.33
CA TRP A 50 7.72 -23.58 -5.94
C TRP A 50 8.24 -22.34 -5.19
N PHE A 51 9.08 -21.53 -5.84
CA PHE A 51 9.56 -20.27 -5.29
C PHE A 51 8.44 -19.22 -5.16
N ASP A 52 7.54 -19.15 -6.13
CA ASP A 52 6.34 -18.29 -6.05
C ASP A 52 5.46 -18.68 -4.86
N ASP A 53 5.21 -19.97 -4.65
CA ASP A 53 4.45 -20.49 -3.51
C ASP A 53 5.17 -20.22 -2.18
N LEU A 54 6.49 -20.40 -2.12
CA LEU A 54 7.30 -20.04 -0.95
C LEU A 54 7.24 -18.53 -0.65
N ALA A 55 7.37 -17.69 -1.68
CA ALA A 55 7.32 -16.24 -1.54
C ALA A 55 5.97 -15.79 -0.97
N LYS A 56 4.87 -16.33 -1.51
CA LYS A 56 3.50 -16.05 -1.06
C LYS A 56 3.23 -16.49 0.38
N ARG A 57 3.72 -17.66 0.78
CA ARG A 57 3.49 -18.22 2.12
C ARG A 57 4.38 -17.62 3.20
N VAL A 58 5.65 -17.35 2.89
CA VAL A 58 6.70 -17.06 3.88
C VAL A 58 7.36 -15.70 3.63
N LEU A 59 7.98 -15.49 2.47
CA LEU A 59 8.92 -14.37 2.30
C LEU A 59 8.25 -13.00 2.40
N TRP A 60 7.07 -12.83 1.78
CA TRP A 60 6.33 -11.56 1.88
C TRP A 60 5.85 -11.27 3.31
N LYS A 61 5.53 -12.32 4.09
CA LYS A 61 5.11 -12.17 5.49
C LYS A 61 6.25 -11.60 6.33
N GLU A 62 7.44 -12.18 6.21
CA GLU A 62 8.61 -11.75 6.96
C GLU A 62 9.12 -10.38 6.50
N PHE A 63 9.07 -10.11 5.20
CA PHE A 63 9.29 -8.76 4.66
C PHE A 63 8.39 -7.73 5.34
N CYS A 64 7.07 -7.96 5.37
CA CYS A 64 6.12 -7.03 5.99
C CYS A 64 6.38 -6.83 7.49
N LYS A 65 6.66 -7.91 8.23
CA LYS A 65 7.02 -7.86 9.66
C LYS A 65 8.27 -7.03 9.91
N LYS A 66 9.33 -7.22 9.12
CA LYS A 66 10.57 -6.46 9.28
C LYS A 66 10.41 -5.01 8.88
N ARG A 67 9.63 -4.74 7.81
CA ARG A 67 9.46 -3.40 7.24
C ARG A 67 8.55 -2.49 8.06
N ALA A 68 7.53 -3.04 8.73
CA ALA A 68 6.54 -2.25 9.47
C ALA A 68 6.05 -2.97 10.76
N PRO A 69 6.96 -3.32 11.70
CA PRO A 69 6.67 -4.25 12.80
C PRO A 69 5.49 -3.82 13.68
N LYS A 70 5.45 -2.55 14.10
CA LYS A 70 4.36 -2.03 14.94
C LYS A 70 3.00 -2.07 14.23
N MET A 71 2.98 -1.74 12.94
CA MET A 71 1.76 -1.80 12.13
C MET A 71 1.32 -3.25 11.95
N MET A 72 2.24 -4.20 11.75
CA MET A 72 1.91 -5.61 11.60
C MET A 72 1.30 -6.19 12.88
N LEU A 73 1.91 -5.90 14.04
CA LEU A 73 1.37 -6.31 15.34
C LEU A 73 -0.06 -5.77 15.53
N ASP A 74 -0.30 -4.49 15.21
CA ASP A 74 -1.62 -3.90 15.34
C ASP A 74 -2.64 -4.54 14.37
N LEU A 75 -2.29 -4.71 13.09
CA LEU A 75 -3.18 -5.33 12.10
C LEU A 75 -3.52 -6.79 12.43
N GLN A 76 -2.58 -7.54 13.01
CA GLN A 76 -2.79 -8.94 13.39
C GLN A 76 -3.55 -9.13 14.72
N SER A 77 -3.63 -8.09 15.56
CA SER A 77 -4.29 -8.19 16.88
C SER A 77 -5.80 -8.44 16.83
N CYS A 78 -6.45 -8.27 15.67
CA CYS A 78 -7.88 -8.55 15.50
C CYS A 78 -8.08 -9.74 14.56
N GLY A 79 -8.53 -10.88 15.09
CA GLY A 79 -8.78 -12.11 14.33
C GLY A 79 -9.84 -12.04 13.23
N SER A 80 -10.50 -10.88 13.01
CA SER A 80 -11.45 -10.66 11.92
C SER A 80 -10.79 -10.20 10.61
N HIS A 81 -9.54 -9.75 10.65
CA HIS A 81 -8.75 -9.34 9.48
C HIS A 81 -7.46 -10.13 9.45
N SER A 82 -7.54 -11.33 8.91
CA SER A 82 -6.31 -12.07 8.66
C SER A 82 -5.60 -11.44 7.47
N VAL A 83 -4.50 -10.72 7.75
CA VAL A 83 -3.46 -10.50 6.73
C VAL A 83 -2.93 -11.86 6.24
N ASP A 84 -3.14 -12.93 7.02
CA ASP A 84 -2.89 -14.31 6.60
C ASP A 84 -3.61 -14.60 5.28
N GLY A 85 -2.81 -14.79 4.24
CA GLY A 85 -3.25 -15.06 2.88
C GLY A 85 -2.97 -13.94 1.88
N ASN A 86 -2.74 -12.69 2.31
CA ASN A 86 -2.54 -11.56 1.39
C ASN A 86 -1.28 -10.73 1.65
N TRP A 87 -0.23 -11.37 2.19
CA TRP A 87 1.08 -10.77 2.44
C TRP A 87 1.69 -10.12 1.20
N ARG A 88 1.49 -10.71 0.02
CA ARG A 88 1.98 -10.14 -1.24
C ARG A 88 1.35 -8.78 -1.54
N ALA A 89 0.03 -8.61 -1.36
CA ALA A 89 -0.60 -7.32 -1.60
C ALA A 89 -0.15 -6.28 -0.59
N LEU A 90 -0.01 -6.65 0.68
CA LEU A 90 0.51 -5.76 1.71
C LEU A 90 1.97 -5.38 1.43
N GLY A 91 2.81 -6.34 1.07
CA GLY A 91 4.18 -6.10 0.65
C GLY A 91 4.25 -5.12 -0.50
N LYS A 92 3.44 -5.33 -1.55
CA LYS A 92 3.30 -4.39 -2.68
C LYS A 92 2.85 -3.00 -2.22
N LEU A 93 1.83 -2.91 -1.37
CA LEU A 93 1.33 -1.64 -0.82
C LEU A 93 2.40 -0.84 -0.07
N LEU A 94 3.30 -1.53 0.64
CA LEU A 94 4.37 -0.91 1.42
C LEU A 94 5.48 -0.29 0.55
N ILE A 95 5.63 -0.72 -0.70
CA ILE A 95 6.82 -0.42 -1.54
C ILE A 95 6.51 0.02 -2.96
N TYR A 96 5.26 0.08 -3.39
CA TYR A 96 4.92 0.31 -4.79
C TYR A 96 3.97 1.51 -4.90
N CYS A 97 4.44 2.55 -5.59
CA CYS A 97 3.56 3.58 -6.12
C CYS A 97 2.93 3.05 -7.40
N SER A 98 1.60 3.04 -7.48
CA SER A 98 0.91 2.60 -8.70
C SER A 98 1.03 3.61 -9.85
N GLY A 99 1.34 4.87 -9.52
CA GLY A 99 1.16 5.98 -10.45
C GLY A 99 -0.27 6.03 -10.98
N CYS A 100 -0.42 6.50 -12.21
CA CYS A 100 -1.69 6.57 -12.92
C CYS A 100 -1.51 6.37 -14.44
N THR A 101 -2.56 5.90 -15.09
CA THR A 101 -2.63 5.75 -16.55
C THR A 101 -3.81 6.54 -17.06
N LYS A 102 -3.68 7.12 -18.26
CA LYS A 102 -4.81 7.80 -18.94
C LYS A 102 -6.02 6.85 -19.02
N GLY A 103 -7.20 7.34 -18.62
CA GLY A 103 -8.43 6.55 -18.56
C GLY A 103 -8.53 5.57 -17.38
N GLY A 104 -7.58 5.58 -16.44
CA GLY A 104 -7.60 4.78 -15.22
C GLY A 104 -8.34 5.47 -14.06
N LEU A 105 -7.95 5.13 -12.82
CA LEU A 105 -8.55 5.67 -11.59
C LEU A 105 -8.41 7.18 -11.43
N PHE A 106 -7.30 7.73 -11.90
CA PHE A 106 -6.98 9.15 -11.82
C PHE A 106 -6.77 9.60 -13.27
N ASN A 107 -7.80 10.23 -13.85
CA ASN A 107 -7.91 10.43 -15.31
C ASN A 107 -7.18 11.69 -15.82
N THR A 108 -6.14 12.09 -15.09
CA THR A 108 -5.56 13.42 -15.16
C THR A 108 -4.25 13.37 -15.99
N ILE A 109 -3.31 12.52 -15.58
CA ILE A 109 -1.98 12.35 -16.22
C ILE A 109 -1.58 10.88 -16.40
N HIS A 110 -0.46 10.66 -17.09
CA HIS A 110 0.23 9.36 -17.05
C HIS A 110 1.50 9.47 -16.21
N ILE A 111 1.49 8.80 -15.05
CA ILE A 111 2.67 8.63 -14.21
C ILE A 111 2.97 7.13 -14.09
N PRO A 112 4.14 6.65 -14.51
CA PRO A 112 4.48 5.24 -14.41
C PRO A 112 4.63 4.81 -12.94
N GLY A 113 4.08 3.65 -12.60
CA GLY A 113 4.26 3.07 -11.26
C GLY A 113 5.70 2.58 -11.04
N HIS A 114 6.20 2.73 -9.81
CA HIS A 114 7.57 2.41 -9.46
C HIS A 114 7.72 1.92 -8.01
N PHE A 115 8.90 1.36 -7.70
CA PHE A 115 9.27 1.04 -6.33
C PHE A 115 9.58 2.32 -5.54
N VAL A 116 9.05 2.39 -4.31
CA VAL A 116 9.31 3.44 -3.35
C VAL A 116 10.22 2.86 -2.27
N HIS A 117 11.43 3.41 -2.16
CA HIS A 117 12.45 2.85 -1.28
C HIS A 117 12.09 2.98 0.20
N ARG A 118 11.57 4.14 0.60
CA ARG A 118 11.12 4.42 1.97
C ARG A 118 9.70 4.95 1.94
N THR A 119 8.83 4.32 2.72
CA THR A 119 7.44 4.74 2.89
C THR A 119 7.10 4.51 4.34
N ARG A 120 6.67 5.56 5.02
CA ARG A 120 6.24 5.51 6.42
C ARG A 120 4.73 5.53 6.44
N PHE A 121 4.13 4.58 7.15
CA PHE A 121 2.70 4.52 7.38
C PHE A 121 2.40 5.01 8.79
N SER A 122 1.44 5.93 8.91
CA SER A 122 1.12 6.61 10.16
C SER A 122 -0.37 6.48 10.47
N ARG A 123 -0.66 5.98 11.67
CA ARG A 123 -2.03 5.93 12.23
C ARG A 123 -2.54 7.33 12.54
N THR A 124 -1.67 8.23 12.99
CA THR A 124 -2.03 9.63 13.26
C THR A 124 -2.43 10.32 11.97
N SER A 125 -1.66 10.12 10.89
CA SER A 125 -2.02 10.66 9.57
C SER A 125 -3.35 10.11 9.08
N GLY A 126 -3.57 8.80 9.25
CA GLY A 126 -4.83 8.17 8.85
C GLY A 126 -6.06 8.70 9.59
N LYS A 127 -5.94 9.23 10.82
CA LYS A 127 -7.07 9.89 11.50
C LYS A 127 -7.59 11.12 10.74
N SER A 128 -6.73 11.82 10.00
CA SER A 128 -7.12 12.97 9.19
C SER A 128 -7.95 12.60 7.96
N PHE A 129 -8.00 11.32 7.59
CA PHE A 129 -8.81 10.79 6.47
C PHE A 129 -10.14 10.19 6.94
N LEU A 130 -10.47 10.33 8.22
CA LEU A 130 -11.71 9.78 8.80
C LEU A 130 -12.67 10.92 9.14
N LEU A 131 -13.89 10.82 8.61
CA LEU A 131 -15.01 11.64 9.05
C LEU A 131 -15.20 11.51 10.58
N PRO A 132 -15.75 12.54 11.26
CA PRO A 132 -15.95 12.53 12.71
C PRO A 132 -16.60 11.24 13.25
N GLN A 133 -17.61 10.71 12.56
CA GLN A 133 -18.33 9.51 12.99
C GLN A 133 -17.48 8.23 12.89
N CYS A 134 -16.44 8.24 12.05
CA CYS A 134 -15.56 7.11 11.76
C CYS A 134 -14.24 7.14 12.54
N ARG A 135 -13.99 8.14 13.40
CA ARG A 135 -12.69 8.32 14.10
C ARG A 135 -12.24 7.16 15.01
N THR A 136 -13.14 6.23 15.33
CA THR A 136 -12.81 5.00 16.07
C THR A 136 -12.20 3.91 15.18
N ASP A 137 -12.37 4.02 13.86
CA ASP A 137 -11.70 3.14 12.92
C ASP A 137 -10.20 3.42 12.92
N VAL A 138 -9.41 2.41 12.56
CA VAL A 138 -7.95 2.53 12.50
C VAL A 138 -7.54 2.44 11.05
N LEU A 139 -6.98 3.53 10.55
CA LEU A 139 -6.42 3.66 9.21
C LEU A 139 -4.97 4.08 9.34
N TYR A 140 -4.09 3.38 8.62
CA TYR A 140 -2.72 3.78 8.38
C TYR A 140 -2.61 4.40 6.99
N VAL A 141 -2.03 5.60 6.88
CA VAL A 141 -1.77 6.26 5.59
C VAL A 141 -0.29 6.55 5.46
N SER A 142 0.23 6.41 4.24
CA SER A 142 1.61 6.72 3.91
C SER A 142 1.84 8.21 3.73
N ASP A 143 3.08 8.65 3.94
CA ASP A 143 3.55 9.89 3.30
C ASP A 143 3.36 9.78 1.76
N PRO A 144 3.04 10.88 1.05
CA PRO A 144 2.92 10.86 -0.41
C PRO A 144 4.23 10.49 -1.09
N CYS A 145 4.12 9.84 -2.24
CA CYS A 145 5.19 9.76 -3.22
C CYS A 145 5.03 10.96 -4.15
N GLU A 146 5.97 11.89 -4.09
CA GLU A 146 5.91 13.15 -4.84
C GLU A 146 6.41 12.95 -6.27
N HIS A 147 5.67 13.52 -7.21
CA HIS A 147 5.96 13.55 -8.64
C HIS A 147 5.88 15.01 -9.08
N LEU A 148 7.05 15.61 -9.24
CA LEU A 148 7.19 17.04 -9.54
C LEU A 148 7.03 17.30 -11.04
N ASP A 149 6.72 18.56 -11.40
CA ASP A 149 6.72 19.05 -12.79
C ASP A 149 5.74 18.31 -13.72
N GLN A 150 4.51 18.04 -13.26
CA GLN A 150 3.49 17.34 -14.09
C GLN A 150 2.72 18.27 -15.04
N GLY A 151 3.33 19.40 -15.43
CA GLY A 151 2.72 20.40 -16.31
C GLY A 151 1.62 21.18 -15.61
N GLU A 152 0.43 21.28 -16.23
CA GLU A 152 -0.71 22.04 -15.70
C GLU A 152 -1.25 21.50 -14.36
N GLU A 153 -0.95 20.25 -14.01
CA GLU A 153 -1.39 19.63 -12.75
C GLU A 153 -0.51 19.98 -11.55
N GLY A 154 0.62 20.65 -11.77
CA GLY A 154 1.58 20.98 -10.73
C GLY A 154 2.25 19.74 -10.13
N ASP A 155 2.61 19.83 -8.85
CA ASP A 155 3.23 18.74 -8.12
C ASP A 155 2.17 17.78 -7.58
N VAL A 156 2.32 16.48 -7.86
CA VAL A 156 1.33 15.46 -7.53
C VAL A 156 1.88 14.49 -6.49
N GLY A 157 1.09 14.19 -5.48
CA GLY A 157 1.40 13.22 -4.43
C GLY A 157 0.53 11.96 -4.52
N PHE A 158 1.13 10.78 -4.69
CA PHE A 158 0.42 9.50 -4.52
C PHE A 158 0.58 8.94 -3.11
N PHE A 159 -0.52 8.77 -2.41
CA PHE A 159 -0.54 8.16 -1.07
C PHE A 159 -1.28 6.83 -1.05
N ARG A 160 -0.96 6.02 -0.05
CA ARG A 160 -1.43 4.64 0.12
C ARG A 160 -1.87 4.45 1.55
N GLY A 161 -2.72 3.46 1.80
CA GLY A 161 -3.13 3.20 3.18
C GLY A 161 -3.78 1.85 3.37
N ILE A 162 -3.97 1.47 4.63
CA ILE A 162 -4.63 0.23 4.99
C ILE A 162 -5.44 0.43 6.26
N PHE A 163 -6.72 0.06 6.18
CA PHE A 163 -7.59 -0.05 7.34
C PHE A 163 -7.28 -1.31 8.13
N LYS A 164 -7.17 -1.17 9.44
CA LYS A 164 -7.37 -2.27 10.37
C LYS A 164 -8.86 -2.57 10.41
N SER A 165 -9.22 -3.84 10.33
CA SER A 165 -10.59 -4.27 10.54
C SER A 165 -11.65 -3.68 9.59
N PHE A 166 -11.28 -3.39 8.33
CA PHE A 166 -12.16 -2.68 7.38
C PHE A 166 -13.56 -3.29 7.23
N GLY A 167 -13.65 -4.62 7.21
CA GLY A 167 -14.90 -5.37 7.11
C GLY A 167 -15.93 -5.02 8.19
N SER A 168 -15.47 -4.63 9.39
CA SER A 168 -16.32 -4.20 10.50
C SER A 168 -16.25 -2.69 10.79
N SER A 169 -15.51 -1.93 9.97
CA SER A 169 -15.31 -0.50 10.15
C SER A 169 -16.59 0.31 9.98
N LYS A 170 -16.65 1.47 10.63
CA LYS A 170 -17.72 2.45 10.42
C LYS A 170 -17.67 3.06 9.02
N VAL A 171 -16.48 3.25 8.44
CA VAL A 171 -16.31 3.70 7.05
C VAL A 171 -17.05 2.77 6.09
N LYS A 172 -16.83 1.44 6.19
CA LYS A 172 -17.54 0.48 5.34
C LYS A 172 -19.05 0.51 5.55
N LYS A 173 -19.51 0.59 6.82
CA LYS A 173 -20.94 0.71 7.14
C LYS A 173 -21.55 1.98 6.52
N MET A 174 -20.82 3.10 6.53
CA MET A 174 -21.28 4.35 5.93
C MET A 174 -21.32 4.28 4.40
N LEU A 175 -20.32 3.67 3.75
CA LEU A 175 -20.34 3.44 2.30
C LEU A 175 -21.58 2.65 1.89
N ILE A 176 -21.91 1.58 2.61
CA ILE A 176 -23.13 0.79 2.37
C ILE A 176 -24.39 1.61 2.64
N LYS A 177 -24.45 2.35 3.77
CA LYS A 177 -25.61 3.20 4.11
C LYS A 177 -25.88 4.28 3.06
N LYS A 178 -24.84 4.78 2.42
CA LYS A 178 -24.91 5.79 1.36
C LYS A 178 -25.17 5.19 -0.04
N ASP A 179 -25.37 3.88 -0.14
CA ASP A 179 -25.49 3.15 -1.40
C ASP A 179 -24.35 3.46 -2.40
N ALA A 180 -23.13 3.59 -1.86
CA ALA A 180 -21.95 3.92 -2.65
C ALA A 180 -21.66 2.77 -3.64
N GLN A 181 -21.61 3.12 -4.93
CA GLN A 181 -21.36 2.16 -5.98
C GLN A 181 -19.87 1.79 -6.06
N LEU A 182 -19.60 0.52 -6.29
CA LEU A 182 -18.24 0.07 -6.59
C LEU A 182 -17.85 0.57 -7.98
N HIS A 183 -16.57 0.91 -8.14
CA HIS A 183 -16.02 1.31 -9.42
C HIS A 183 -16.26 0.21 -10.48
N PRO A 184 -16.84 0.55 -11.65
CA PRO A 184 -17.33 -0.45 -12.59
C PRO A 184 -16.20 -1.28 -13.20
N ARG A 185 -15.07 -0.64 -13.53
CA ARG A 185 -13.96 -1.25 -14.28
C ARG A 185 -12.74 -1.51 -13.41
N GLU A 186 -12.18 -0.44 -12.85
CA GLU A 186 -10.96 -0.48 -12.06
C GLU A 186 -11.00 -1.35 -10.79
N VAL A 187 -9.82 -1.82 -10.41
CA VAL A 187 -9.59 -2.67 -9.24
C VAL A 187 -8.35 -2.22 -8.49
N CYS A 188 -8.25 -2.60 -7.21
CA CYS A 188 -7.10 -2.28 -6.38
C CYS A 188 -5.78 -2.76 -7.03
N PRO A 189 -4.78 -1.90 -7.25
CA PRO A 189 -3.53 -2.30 -7.87
C PRO A 189 -2.70 -3.26 -7.00
N TYR A 190 -3.01 -3.33 -5.69
CA TYR A 190 -2.32 -4.17 -4.72
C TYR A 190 -2.92 -5.58 -4.64
N CYS A 191 -4.25 -5.70 -4.52
CA CYS A 191 -4.93 -6.98 -4.28
C CYS A 191 -6.02 -7.35 -5.30
N LYS A 192 -6.25 -6.51 -6.32
CA LYS A 192 -7.26 -6.72 -7.38
C LYS A 192 -8.72 -6.77 -6.92
N ALA A 193 -9.00 -6.42 -5.66
CA ALA A 193 -10.36 -6.27 -5.17
C ALA A 193 -11.05 -5.02 -5.77
N LYS A 194 -12.38 -5.06 -5.86
CA LYS A 194 -13.20 -3.91 -6.25
C LYS A 194 -13.04 -2.75 -5.26
N LEU A 195 -13.28 -1.53 -5.76
CA LEU A 195 -12.99 -0.25 -5.10
C LEU A 195 -14.25 0.59 -4.97
N TRP A 196 -14.37 1.35 -3.88
CA TRP A 196 -15.28 2.49 -3.78
C TRP A 196 -14.51 3.80 -4.01
N SER A 197 -15.13 4.76 -4.70
CA SER A 197 -14.64 6.14 -4.73
C SER A 197 -15.13 6.87 -3.48
N MET A 198 -14.20 7.41 -2.71
CA MET A 198 -14.53 8.16 -1.50
C MET A 198 -15.04 9.57 -1.83
N LEU A 199 -14.61 10.11 -2.97
CA LEU A 199 -15.12 11.37 -3.53
C LEU A 199 -16.59 11.23 -3.93
N GLN A 200 -16.94 10.23 -4.74
CA GLN A 200 -18.33 10.00 -5.18
C GLN A 200 -19.27 9.69 -4.01
N ALA A 201 -18.77 9.04 -2.96
CA ALA A 201 -19.54 8.78 -1.74
C ALA A 201 -19.70 10.01 -0.83
N ASN A 202 -19.05 11.13 -1.16
CA ASN A 202 -18.92 12.32 -0.31
C ASN A 202 -18.41 11.94 1.10
N MET A 203 -17.23 11.31 1.12
CA MET A 203 -16.59 10.77 2.33
C MET A 203 -15.13 11.21 2.51
N ILE A 204 -14.70 12.24 1.79
CA ILE A 204 -13.39 12.87 1.96
C ILE A 204 -13.51 14.01 2.97
N PRO A 205 -12.88 13.93 4.16
CA PRO A 205 -12.84 15.04 5.09
C PRO A 205 -11.83 16.11 4.64
N SER A 206 -12.13 17.39 4.86
CA SER A 206 -11.20 18.50 4.59
C SER A 206 -9.88 18.40 5.36
N SER A 207 -9.85 17.72 6.51
CA SER A 207 -8.60 17.48 7.23
C SER A 207 -7.56 16.66 6.45
N ALA A 208 -7.97 15.96 5.38
CA ALA A 208 -7.06 15.20 4.53
C ALA A 208 -6.11 16.11 3.74
N SER A 209 -6.61 17.24 3.20
CA SER A 209 -5.80 18.20 2.42
C SER A 209 -4.74 18.86 3.28
N CYS A 210 -5.14 19.36 4.45
CA CYS A 210 -4.22 19.90 5.44
C CYS A 210 -3.14 18.88 5.83
N ARG A 211 -3.51 17.60 6.03
CA ARG A 211 -2.53 16.57 6.40
C ARG A 211 -1.52 16.28 5.29
N LEU A 212 -1.96 16.35 4.03
CA LEU A 212 -1.14 16.08 2.85
C LEU A 212 -0.35 17.30 2.36
N GLY A 213 -0.64 18.50 2.87
CA GLY A 213 -0.11 19.73 2.27
C GLY A 213 -0.64 19.93 0.86
N ALA A 214 -1.91 19.62 0.63
CA ALA A 214 -2.56 19.66 -0.67
C ALA A 214 -3.64 20.75 -0.71
N TYR A 215 -4.04 21.16 -1.93
CA TYR A 215 -5.22 22.01 -2.11
C TYR A 215 -6.49 21.30 -1.60
N GLU A 216 -7.45 22.07 -1.06
CA GLU A 216 -8.61 21.52 -0.34
C GLU A 216 -9.49 20.57 -1.18
N ASP A 217 -9.65 20.88 -2.47
CA ASP A 217 -10.48 20.08 -3.41
C ASP A 217 -9.67 19.23 -4.37
N ALA A 218 -8.36 19.10 -4.15
CA ALA A 218 -7.47 18.36 -5.04
C ALA A 218 -7.08 17.01 -4.46
N ILE A 219 -8.01 16.32 -3.78
CA ILE A 219 -7.79 14.98 -3.25
C ILE A 219 -8.83 14.02 -3.82
N GLU A 220 -8.34 12.93 -4.39
CA GLU A 220 -9.16 11.80 -4.76
C GLU A 220 -8.56 10.51 -4.20
N TYR A 221 -9.38 9.69 -3.56
CA TYR A 221 -8.93 8.37 -3.12
C TYR A 221 -10.03 7.32 -3.14
N TYR A 222 -9.56 6.09 -3.21
CA TYR A 222 -10.37 4.89 -3.30
C TYR A 222 -10.07 3.96 -2.14
N VAL A 223 -11.07 3.18 -1.73
CA VAL A 223 -10.93 2.10 -0.74
C VAL A 223 -11.41 0.80 -1.34
N CYS A 224 -10.57 -0.25 -1.29
CA CYS A 224 -10.97 -1.57 -1.76
C CYS A 224 -11.72 -2.40 -0.71
N LEU A 225 -12.37 -3.49 -1.14
CA LEU A 225 -13.07 -4.42 -0.24
C LEU A 225 -12.17 -5.02 0.87
N ASN A 226 -10.85 -5.05 0.65
CA ASN A 226 -9.84 -5.51 1.61
C ASN A 226 -9.25 -4.37 2.48
N GLY A 227 -9.78 -3.14 2.38
CA GLY A 227 -9.36 -2.01 3.20
C GLY A 227 -8.09 -1.29 2.75
N HIS A 228 -7.53 -1.62 1.57
CA HIS A 228 -6.45 -0.82 0.99
C HIS A 228 -6.98 0.52 0.46
N VAL A 229 -6.25 1.58 0.77
CA VAL A 229 -6.42 2.94 0.27
C VAL A 229 -5.37 3.21 -0.81
N LEU A 230 -5.79 3.89 -1.87
CA LEU A 230 -4.92 4.53 -2.85
C LEU A 230 -5.51 5.87 -3.20
N GLY A 231 -4.68 6.91 -3.25
CA GLY A 231 -5.13 8.25 -3.57
C GLY A 231 -4.05 9.07 -4.25
N ILE A 232 -4.53 10.16 -4.82
CA ILE A 232 -3.77 11.21 -5.47
C ILE A 232 -4.12 12.54 -4.80
N CYS A 233 -3.16 13.45 -4.74
CA CYS A 233 -3.42 14.82 -4.39
C CYS A 233 -2.56 15.80 -5.20
N THR A 234 -3.05 17.01 -5.44
CA THR A 234 -2.21 18.13 -5.91
C THR A 234 -1.60 18.83 -4.70
N LEU A 235 -0.28 18.81 -4.62
CA LEU A 235 0.51 19.35 -3.53
C LEU A 235 0.59 20.87 -3.64
N LEU A 236 0.60 21.54 -2.49
CA LEU A 236 0.94 22.96 -2.42
C LEU A 236 2.44 23.12 -2.75
N PRO A 237 2.83 24.19 -3.45
CA PRO A 237 4.23 24.52 -3.62
C PRO A 237 4.90 24.61 -2.25
N LEU A 238 6.14 24.11 -2.15
CA LEU A 238 6.97 24.39 -0.98
C LEU A 238 7.28 25.89 -0.98
N SER A 239 6.55 26.67 -0.17
CA SER A 239 6.91 28.06 0.06
C SER A 239 8.10 28.09 1.02
N ASP A 240 9.27 28.50 0.53
CA ASP A 240 10.38 28.93 1.39
C ASP A 240 9.95 30.21 2.11
N THR A 241 9.18 30.10 3.18
CA THR A 241 8.79 31.24 4.02
C THR A 241 9.24 30.98 5.45
N GLU A 242 10.55 31.10 5.67
CA GLU A 242 11.05 31.85 6.83
C GLU A 242 11.11 33.34 6.44
N GLU A 243 9.95 33.97 6.21
CA GLU A 243 9.89 35.43 6.31
C GLU A 243 9.84 35.76 7.79
N ALA A 244 11.02 36.01 8.35
CA ALA A 244 11.17 36.60 9.67
C ALA A 244 10.48 37.96 9.66
N GLU A 245 9.24 38.01 10.15
CA GLU A 245 8.61 39.24 10.64
C GLU A 245 9.42 39.74 11.85
N ALA A 246 10.52 40.42 11.56
CA ALA A 246 11.26 41.26 12.48
C ALA A 246 11.66 42.54 11.74
N SER A 247 10.68 43.22 11.12
CA SER A 247 10.85 44.61 10.70
C SER A 247 10.24 45.54 11.75
N GLY A 248 11.13 46.11 12.55
CA GLY A 248 11.09 47.41 13.19
C GLY A 248 9.74 48.05 13.53
N SER A 249 9.57 48.30 14.83
CA SER A 249 8.97 49.54 15.31
C SER A 249 9.94 50.16 16.31
N GLU A 250 10.31 51.41 16.01
CA GLU A 250 11.14 52.34 16.78
C GLU A 250 10.75 52.47 18.26
#